data_AF-A0A8H3LUP1-F1
#
_entry.id   AF-A0A8H3LUP1-F1
#
_cell.length_a   1.000
_cell.length_b   1.000
_cell.length_c   1.000
_cell.angle_alpha   90.00
_cell.angle_beta   90.00
_cell.angle_gamma   90.00
#
_symmetry.space_group_name_H-M   'P 1'
#
loop_
_entity.id
_entity.type
_entity.pdbx_description
1 polymer ?
#
loop_
_entity_poly.entity_id
_entity_poly.type
_entity_poly.pdbx_seq_one_letter_code
_entity_poly.pdbx_strand_id
1 'polypeptide(L)'
;MSLVLLNRNWYSTSQDSHARAEWLIYKYGRAHAFFHAIRLGNNFITVEVVQVLLAKGAILSRYLAQRLMIQYGTYDPKLIEMRTKYNNNVDIPTGNPWSSGLSLPVFLKIITEVNNEMKDEIAFRGNDMELFHYLTAGTHAINDAPQTLFKNLQDIEDLILNKKFVPFPFRPRIAPSYRLPSGRTSEHYPSQDGYENNRQINLVSRAILICPDLVRLWKKIGYDEVCSDMNKLVMEGSLIVCFPPNPPNDWVCPNADFIVEKLQGLIKIGFQLTDRVIEDSIRLLESRIKIVGESLLDAFYKILGSSTPEIVKLKLIEIRSSSKS
;
A
#
# COMPACT_ATOMS: atom_id res chain seq x y z
N MET A 1 1.73 22.24 -13.92
CA MET A 1 0.44 22.62 -14.54
C MET A 1 0.60 23.93 -15.32
N SER A 2 1.55 24.02 -16.25
CA SER A 2 1.90 25.27 -16.95
C SER A 2 1.95 25.09 -18.47
N LEU A 3 2.49 23.98 -18.98
CA LEU A 3 2.57 23.73 -20.43
C LEU A 3 1.21 23.55 -21.13
N VAL A 4 0.24 22.91 -20.48
CA VAL A 4 -1.10 22.64 -21.04
C VAL A 4 -1.92 23.94 -21.23
N LEU A 5 -1.68 24.96 -20.41
CA LEU A 5 -2.37 26.25 -20.52
C LEU A 5 -1.72 27.17 -21.57
N LEU A 6 -0.46 26.94 -21.89
CA LEU A 6 0.34 27.80 -22.77
C LEU A 6 0.51 27.23 -24.19
N ASN A 7 0.14 25.97 -24.42
CA ASN A 7 0.36 25.30 -25.70
C ASN A 7 -0.83 24.42 -26.10
N ARG A 8 -1.39 24.69 -27.28
CA ARG A 8 -2.57 23.98 -27.83
C ARG A 8 -2.32 22.50 -28.08
N ASN A 9 -1.12 22.11 -28.51
CA ASN A 9 -0.78 20.71 -28.76
C ASN A 9 -0.73 19.93 -27.45
N TRP A 10 -0.11 20.51 -26.41
CA TRP A 10 -0.12 19.90 -25.07
C TRP A 10 -1.53 19.81 -24.49
N TYR A 11 -2.37 20.82 -24.76
CA TYR A 11 -3.78 20.75 -24.40
C TYR A 11 -4.50 19.61 -25.14
N SER A 12 -4.40 19.52 -26.46
CA SER A 12 -5.06 18.46 -27.23
C SER A 12 -4.59 17.06 -26.80
N THR A 13 -3.29 16.86 -26.59
CA THR A 13 -2.76 15.59 -26.07
C THR A 13 -3.29 15.29 -24.67
N SER A 14 -3.46 16.29 -23.81
CA SER A 14 -4.05 16.10 -22.48
C SER A 14 -5.55 15.76 -22.51
N GLN A 15 -6.25 15.99 -23.63
CA GLN A 15 -7.64 15.61 -23.81
C GLN A 15 -7.80 14.21 -24.44
N ASP A 16 -6.74 13.66 -25.03
CA ASP A 16 -6.76 12.35 -25.66
C ASP A 16 -6.82 11.21 -24.63
N SER A 17 -7.79 10.31 -24.80
CA SER A 17 -8.03 9.21 -23.87
C SER A 17 -6.89 8.19 -23.85
N HIS A 18 -6.21 7.98 -24.98
CA HIS A 18 -5.05 7.08 -25.04
C HIS A 18 -3.86 7.65 -24.29
N ALA A 19 -3.52 8.93 -24.51
CA ALA A 19 -2.46 9.61 -23.81
C ALA A 19 -2.70 9.65 -22.30
N ARG A 20 -3.95 9.89 -21.85
CA ARG A 20 -4.31 9.84 -20.42
C ARG A 20 -4.10 8.44 -19.82
N ALA A 21 -4.58 7.41 -20.50
CA ALA A 21 -4.46 6.03 -20.04
C ALA A 21 -2.99 5.57 -20.01
N GLU A 22 -2.20 5.90 -21.04
CA GLU A 22 -0.77 5.61 -21.07
C GLU A 22 -0.01 6.33 -19.96
N TRP A 23 -0.31 7.61 -19.74
CA TRP A 23 0.31 8.37 -18.66
C TRP A 23 0.00 7.77 -17.28
N LEU A 24 -1.24 7.32 -17.05
CA LEU A 24 -1.62 6.65 -15.81
C LEU A 24 -0.83 5.36 -15.59
N ILE A 25 -0.76 4.50 -16.61
CA ILE A 25 -0.05 3.22 -16.52
C ILE A 25 1.45 3.47 -16.35
N TYR A 26 2.03 4.39 -17.11
CA TYR A 26 3.45 4.73 -17.00
C TYR A 26 3.81 5.29 -15.62
N LYS A 27 2.92 6.12 -15.04
CA LYS A 27 3.21 6.82 -13.78
C LYS A 27 2.88 5.98 -12.53
N TYR A 28 1.81 5.21 -12.57
CA TYR A 28 1.23 4.54 -11.41
C TYR A 28 1.15 3.02 -11.54
N GLY A 29 1.64 2.46 -12.64
CA GLY A 29 1.52 1.03 -12.92
C GLY A 29 0.11 0.61 -13.32
N ARG A 30 -0.02 -0.63 -13.79
CA ARG A 30 -1.31 -1.20 -14.20
C ARG A 30 -2.25 -1.45 -13.02
N ALA A 31 -1.68 -1.76 -11.85
CA ALA A 31 -2.43 -2.12 -10.66
C ALA A 31 -3.22 -0.95 -10.05
N HIS A 32 -2.66 0.26 -10.08
CA HIS A 32 -3.30 1.44 -9.48
C HIS A 32 -3.78 2.47 -10.48
N ALA A 33 -3.68 2.21 -11.80
CA ALA A 33 -4.13 3.13 -12.83
C ALA A 33 -5.61 3.54 -12.65
N PHE A 34 -6.52 2.61 -12.36
CA PHE A 34 -7.93 2.93 -12.13
C PHE A 34 -8.16 3.79 -10.89
N PHE A 35 -7.49 3.45 -9.78
CA PHE A 35 -7.56 4.25 -8.56
C PHE A 35 -7.13 5.70 -8.86
N HIS A 36 -6.00 5.89 -9.53
CA HIS A 36 -5.54 7.24 -9.85
C HIS A 36 -6.43 7.95 -10.88
N ALA A 37 -7.00 7.24 -11.85
CA ALA A 37 -7.95 7.80 -12.81
C ALA A 37 -9.18 8.39 -12.10
N ILE A 38 -9.80 7.61 -11.21
CA ILE A 38 -10.99 8.02 -10.46
C ILE A 38 -10.65 9.18 -9.49
N ARG A 39 -9.52 9.09 -8.79
CA ARG A 39 -9.07 10.12 -7.83
C ARG A 39 -8.79 11.48 -8.50
N LEU A 40 -8.39 11.48 -9.77
CA LEU A 40 -8.19 12.73 -10.53
C LEU A 40 -9.52 13.38 -10.96
N GLY A 41 -10.65 12.67 -10.80
CA GLY A 41 -12.00 13.19 -10.95
C GLY A 41 -12.51 13.24 -12.39
N ASN A 42 -13.73 13.74 -12.55
CA ASN A 42 -14.50 13.69 -13.81
C ASN A 42 -13.85 14.38 -15.00
N ASN A 43 -13.02 15.38 -14.77
CA ASN A 43 -12.32 16.06 -15.86
C ASN A 43 -11.23 15.17 -16.48
N PHE A 44 -10.81 14.12 -15.77
CA PHE A 44 -9.79 13.19 -16.20
C PHE A 44 -10.37 11.87 -16.71
N ILE A 45 -11.18 11.19 -15.90
CA ILE A 45 -11.72 9.86 -16.24
C ILE A 45 -13.03 9.97 -17.03
N THR A 46 -13.04 9.35 -18.21
CA THR A 46 -14.23 9.19 -19.06
C THR A 46 -14.46 7.71 -19.37
N VAL A 47 -15.57 7.38 -20.04
CA VAL A 47 -15.87 6.00 -20.45
C VAL A 47 -14.79 5.48 -21.42
N GLU A 48 -14.30 6.34 -22.30
CA GLU A 48 -13.24 6.04 -23.26
C GLU A 48 -11.91 5.77 -22.54
N VAL A 49 -11.54 6.58 -21.54
CA VAL A 49 -10.34 6.34 -20.72
C VAL A 49 -10.44 4.98 -20.02
N VAL A 50 -11.61 4.63 -19.47
CA VAL A 50 -11.84 3.31 -18.86
C VAL A 50 -11.61 2.19 -19.88
N GLN A 51 -12.18 2.30 -21.08
CA GLN A 51 -12.00 1.31 -22.14
C GLN A 51 -10.53 1.16 -22.55
N VAL A 52 -9.80 2.27 -22.71
CA VAL A 52 -8.38 2.22 -23.09
C VAL A 52 -7.52 1.63 -21.96
N LEU A 53 -7.82 1.94 -20.70
CA LEU A 53 -7.13 1.33 -19.55
C LEU A 53 -7.31 -0.20 -19.55
N LEU A 54 -8.54 -0.69 -19.76
CA LEU A 54 -8.81 -2.13 -19.88
C LEU A 54 -8.04 -2.75 -21.05
N ALA A 55 -8.09 -2.12 -22.23
CA ALA A 55 -7.37 -2.59 -23.41
C ALA A 55 -5.84 -2.64 -23.21
N LYS A 56 -5.30 -1.82 -22.31
CA LYS A 56 -3.87 -1.79 -21.94
C LYS A 56 -3.52 -2.68 -20.73
N GLY A 57 -4.48 -3.46 -20.23
CA GLY A 57 -4.27 -4.41 -19.15
C GLY A 57 -4.21 -3.78 -17.76
N ALA A 58 -4.83 -2.61 -17.55
CA ALA A 58 -5.03 -2.10 -16.20
C ALA A 58 -5.88 -3.07 -15.38
N ILE A 59 -5.50 -3.29 -14.12
CA ILE A 59 -6.13 -4.32 -13.29
C ILE A 59 -7.46 -3.81 -12.74
N LEU A 60 -8.53 -4.49 -13.11
CA LEU A 60 -9.86 -4.25 -12.57
C LEU A 60 -10.16 -5.27 -11.47
N SER A 61 -9.94 -4.89 -10.21
CA SER A 61 -10.10 -5.79 -9.06
C SER A 61 -11.51 -5.77 -8.48
N ARG A 62 -11.94 -6.90 -7.89
CA ARG A 62 -13.19 -6.95 -7.13
C ARG A 62 -13.17 -5.95 -5.96
N TYR A 63 -12.02 -5.80 -5.32
CA TYR A 63 -11.84 -4.85 -4.22
C TYR A 63 -12.05 -3.39 -4.63
N LEU A 64 -11.56 -2.98 -5.81
CA LEU A 64 -11.83 -1.64 -6.35
C LEU A 64 -13.34 -1.39 -6.47
N ALA A 65 -14.08 -2.36 -6.99
CA ALA A 65 -15.52 -2.26 -7.14
C ALA A 65 -16.24 -2.16 -5.79
N GLN A 66 -15.87 -2.99 -4.81
CA GLN A 66 -16.39 -2.91 -3.44
C GLN A 66 -16.14 -1.53 -2.81
N ARG A 67 -14.94 -0.98 -2.98
CA ARG A 67 -14.58 0.36 -2.48
C ARG A 67 -15.38 1.47 -3.17
N LEU A 68 -15.60 1.37 -4.48
CA LEU A 68 -16.49 2.28 -5.21
C LEU A 68 -17.93 2.21 -4.71
N MET A 69 -18.46 1.02 -4.47
CA MET A 69 -19.83 0.85 -3.95
C MET A 69 -20.04 1.50 -2.58
N ILE A 70 -18.99 1.60 -1.77
CA ILE A 70 -19.03 2.24 -0.45
C ILE A 70 -18.92 3.77 -0.57
N GLN A 71 -18.14 4.27 -1.54
CA GLN A 71 -17.67 5.66 -1.58
C GLN A 71 -18.19 6.46 -2.78
N TYR A 72 -19.09 5.91 -3.59
CA TYR A 72 -19.72 6.59 -4.73
C TYR A 72 -20.91 7.45 -4.28
N GLY A 73 -21.09 8.59 -4.97
CA GLY A 73 -22.20 9.52 -4.74
C GLY A 73 -21.96 10.50 -3.58
N THR A 74 -22.92 11.41 -3.41
CA THR A 74 -22.88 12.46 -2.38
C THR A 74 -23.74 12.10 -1.19
N TYR A 75 -23.36 12.58 -0.01
CA TYR A 75 -24.23 12.51 1.16
C TYR A 75 -25.42 13.45 1.04
N ASP A 76 -26.56 13.07 1.61
CA ASP A 76 -27.71 13.95 1.80
C ASP A 76 -27.39 15.00 2.89
N PRO A 77 -27.30 16.30 2.54
CA PRO A 77 -26.98 17.36 3.49
C PRO A 77 -28.02 17.46 4.62
N LYS A 78 -29.30 17.21 4.32
CA LYS A 78 -30.36 17.29 5.33
C LYS A 78 -30.26 16.16 6.32
N LEU A 79 -29.89 14.96 5.87
CA LEU A 79 -29.63 13.84 6.77
C LEU A 79 -28.43 14.11 7.68
N ILE A 80 -27.36 14.70 7.16
CA ILE A 80 -26.19 15.12 7.97
C ILE A 80 -26.62 16.14 9.03
N GLU A 81 -27.37 17.17 8.63
CA GLU A 81 -27.90 18.20 9.55
C GLU A 81 -28.71 17.55 10.69
N MET A 82 -29.63 16.65 10.34
CA MET A 82 -30.48 15.97 11.32
C MET A 82 -29.68 15.03 12.25
N ARG A 83 -28.68 14.29 11.74
CA ARG A 83 -27.79 13.47 12.57
C ARG A 83 -26.99 14.31 13.56
N THR A 84 -26.48 15.45 13.10
CA THR A 84 -25.74 16.39 13.95
C THR A 84 -26.64 16.97 15.04
N LYS A 85 -27.90 17.27 14.71
CA LYS A 85 -28.86 17.89 15.64
C LYS A 85 -29.38 16.93 16.73
N TYR A 86 -29.63 15.68 16.38
CA TYR A 86 -30.33 14.73 17.27
C TYR A 86 -29.42 13.63 17.82
N ASN A 87 -28.17 13.53 17.39
CA ASN A 87 -27.33 12.37 17.68
C ASN A 87 -25.86 12.76 17.90
N ASN A 88 -25.51 13.06 19.16
CA ASN A 88 -24.19 13.61 19.55
C ASN A 88 -23.00 12.65 19.35
N ASN A 89 -23.27 11.36 19.07
CA ASN A 89 -22.24 10.31 18.93
C ASN A 89 -22.05 9.81 17.48
N VAL A 90 -22.47 10.57 16.47
CA VAL A 90 -22.32 10.15 15.07
C VAL A 90 -21.02 10.64 14.48
N ASP A 91 -20.23 9.73 13.90
CA ASP A 91 -19.14 10.07 13.01
C ASP A 91 -19.70 10.76 11.76
N ILE A 92 -19.63 12.09 11.74
CA ILE A 92 -20.03 12.90 10.59
C ILE A 92 -18.90 12.85 9.56
N PRO A 93 -19.18 12.50 8.29
CA PRO A 93 -18.18 12.59 7.23
C PRO A 93 -17.63 14.02 7.13
N THR A 94 -16.34 14.18 7.37
CA THR A 94 -15.62 15.47 7.29
C THR A 94 -15.31 15.94 5.86
N GLY A 95 -15.78 15.21 4.85
CA GLY A 95 -15.56 15.52 3.45
C GLY A 95 -16.25 14.54 2.51
N ASN A 96 -16.18 14.86 1.22
CA ASN A 96 -16.65 13.99 0.16
C ASN A 96 -15.67 12.82 -0.05
N PRO A 97 -16.15 11.57 -0.16
CA PRO A 97 -15.29 10.45 -0.48
C PRO A 97 -14.59 10.63 -1.84
N TRP A 98 -13.44 9.96 -2.02
CA TRP A 98 -12.56 10.12 -3.19
C TRP A 98 -13.21 9.84 -4.54
N SER A 99 -14.23 8.98 -4.55
CA SER A 99 -15.00 8.60 -5.73
C SER A 99 -16.38 9.28 -5.81
N SER A 100 -16.71 10.17 -4.88
CA SER A 100 -18.05 10.77 -4.80
C SER A 100 -18.42 11.57 -6.06
N GLY A 101 -17.40 12.18 -6.67
CA GLY A 101 -17.56 13.02 -7.85
C GLY A 101 -17.76 12.21 -9.12
N LEU A 102 -17.50 10.89 -9.13
CA LEU A 102 -17.49 10.08 -10.34
C LEU A 102 -18.82 10.19 -11.10
N SER A 103 -18.77 10.40 -12.42
CA SER A 103 -19.99 10.43 -13.23
C SER A 103 -20.67 9.06 -13.26
N LEU A 104 -22.01 9.06 -13.29
CA LEU A 104 -22.79 7.82 -13.35
C LEU A 104 -22.43 6.92 -14.54
N PRO A 105 -22.21 7.42 -15.78
CA PRO A 105 -21.82 6.57 -16.90
C PRO A 105 -20.48 5.86 -16.67
N VAL A 106 -19.49 6.56 -16.10
CA VAL A 106 -18.17 5.98 -15.79
C VAL A 106 -18.30 4.94 -14.68
N PHE A 107 -19.04 5.26 -13.62
CA PHE A 107 -19.31 4.32 -12.53
C PHE A 107 -19.97 3.03 -13.05
N LEU A 108 -21.06 3.15 -13.81
CA LEU A 108 -21.76 2.00 -14.38
C LEU A 108 -20.85 1.20 -15.30
N LYS A 109 -20.06 1.85 -16.15
CA LYS A 109 -19.09 1.17 -17.01
C LYS A 109 -18.12 0.33 -16.19
N ILE A 110 -17.51 0.90 -15.15
CA ILE A 110 -16.56 0.17 -14.30
C ILE A 110 -17.24 -1.03 -13.63
N ILE A 111 -18.41 -0.84 -13.01
CA ILE A 111 -19.11 -1.93 -12.30
C ILE A 111 -19.55 -3.03 -13.27
N THR A 112 -20.06 -2.69 -14.45
CA THR A 112 -20.42 -3.67 -15.48
C THR A 112 -19.22 -4.48 -15.95
N GLU A 113 -18.06 -3.85 -16.16
CA GLU A 113 -16.85 -4.56 -16.57
C GLU A 113 -16.34 -5.50 -15.47
N VAL A 114 -16.38 -5.08 -14.20
CA VAL A 114 -16.05 -5.99 -13.08
C VAL A 114 -17.01 -7.19 -13.09
N ASN A 115 -18.31 -6.93 -13.24
CA ASN A 115 -19.34 -7.97 -13.28
C ASN A 115 -19.12 -9.00 -14.40
N ASN A 116 -18.78 -8.52 -15.59
CA ASN A 116 -18.47 -9.36 -16.73
C ASN A 116 -17.21 -10.20 -16.51
N GLU A 117 -16.14 -9.61 -15.95
CA GLU A 117 -14.90 -10.34 -15.67
C GLU A 117 -15.07 -11.42 -14.60
N MET A 118 -15.92 -11.17 -13.59
CA MET A 118 -16.12 -12.07 -12.44
C MET A 118 -17.31 -13.03 -12.60
N LYS A 119 -17.98 -13.03 -13.76
CA LYS A 119 -19.09 -13.94 -14.12
C LYS A 119 -20.21 -14.00 -13.07
N ASP A 120 -20.70 -12.84 -12.62
CA ASP A 120 -21.81 -12.69 -11.66
C ASP A 120 -21.57 -13.21 -10.21
N GLU A 121 -20.36 -13.68 -9.87
CA GLU A 121 -19.99 -14.07 -8.49
C GLU A 121 -19.41 -12.89 -7.68
N ILE A 122 -20.10 -11.74 -7.65
CA ILE A 122 -19.59 -10.55 -6.96
C ILE A 122 -20.36 -10.22 -5.69
N ALA A 123 -19.65 -10.34 -4.56
CA ALA A 123 -20.05 -9.74 -3.30
C ALA A 123 -19.68 -8.24 -3.27
N PHE A 124 -20.46 -7.39 -3.94
CA PHE A 124 -20.22 -5.92 -4.01
C PHE A 124 -20.30 -5.23 -2.65
N ARG A 125 -21.04 -5.81 -1.71
CA ARG A 125 -21.12 -5.37 -0.31
C ARG A 125 -20.00 -5.93 0.57
N GLY A 126 -19.11 -6.73 0.01
CA GLY A 126 -17.96 -7.30 0.71
C GLY A 126 -16.80 -6.31 0.86
N ASN A 127 -15.71 -6.80 1.45
CA ASN A 127 -14.49 -6.05 1.66
C ASN A 127 -13.30 -7.00 1.58
N ASP A 128 -12.68 -7.10 0.42
CA ASP A 128 -11.61 -8.08 0.16
C ASP A 128 -10.37 -7.83 1.02
N MET A 129 -10.12 -6.59 1.43
CA MET A 129 -9.03 -6.28 2.38
C MET A 129 -9.34 -6.80 3.79
N GLU A 130 -10.60 -6.77 4.20
CA GLU A 130 -11.05 -7.38 5.46
C GLU A 130 -11.06 -8.91 5.36
N LEU A 131 -11.46 -9.49 4.22
CA LEU A 131 -11.33 -10.92 3.99
C LEU A 131 -9.86 -11.35 4.08
N PHE A 132 -8.96 -10.63 3.40
CA PHE A 132 -7.52 -10.86 3.46
C PHE A 132 -6.98 -10.76 4.90
N HIS A 133 -7.52 -9.85 5.72
CA HIS A 133 -7.21 -9.74 7.15
C HIS A 133 -7.49 -11.02 7.91
N TYR A 134 -8.66 -11.64 7.70
CA TYR A 134 -9.00 -12.90 8.37
C TYR A 134 -8.20 -14.07 7.82
N LEU A 135 -8.04 -14.18 6.49
CA LEU A 135 -7.29 -15.28 5.87
C LEU A 135 -5.82 -15.31 6.31
N THR A 136 -5.21 -14.13 6.52
CA THR A 136 -3.80 -13.98 6.94
C THR A 136 -3.61 -13.85 8.45
N ALA A 137 -4.67 -14.05 9.25
CA ALA A 137 -4.64 -13.92 10.71
C ALA A 137 -4.10 -12.57 11.21
N GLY A 138 -4.54 -11.47 10.60
CA GLY A 138 -4.13 -10.13 10.98
C GLY A 138 -4.47 -9.73 12.43
N THR A 139 -5.41 -10.43 13.08
CA THR A 139 -5.75 -10.26 14.50
C THR A 139 -4.76 -10.91 15.46
N HIS A 140 -3.97 -11.88 15.00
CA HIS A 140 -3.06 -12.66 15.85
C HIS A 140 -1.69 -11.98 15.97
N ALA A 141 -0.83 -12.44 16.88
CA ALA A 141 0.57 -12.06 16.88
C ALA A 141 1.29 -12.63 15.65
N ILE A 142 2.38 -11.99 15.20
CA ILE A 142 3.09 -12.38 13.97
C ILE A 142 3.59 -13.83 14.00
N ASN A 143 3.91 -14.35 15.18
CA ASN A 143 4.39 -15.72 15.36
C ASN A 143 3.29 -16.77 15.22
N ASP A 144 2.03 -16.41 15.46
CA ASP A 144 0.88 -17.33 15.41
C ASP A 144 0.17 -17.30 14.05
N ALA A 145 0.34 -16.21 13.29
CA ALA A 145 -0.29 -16.05 11.98
C ALA A 145 0.13 -17.04 10.88
N PRO A 146 1.37 -17.58 10.83
CA PRO A 146 1.79 -18.47 9.75
C PRO A 146 0.87 -19.69 9.62
N GLN A 147 0.47 -20.32 10.73
CA GLN A 147 -0.38 -21.51 10.70
C GLN A 147 -1.72 -21.23 10.00
N THR A 148 -2.37 -20.12 10.35
CA THR A 148 -3.65 -19.72 9.74
C THR A 148 -3.47 -19.32 8.28
N LEU A 149 -2.42 -18.55 7.96
CA LEU A 149 -2.15 -18.13 6.58
C LEU A 149 -1.97 -19.35 5.67
N PHE A 150 -1.14 -20.32 6.06
CA PHE A 150 -0.90 -21.51 5.25
C PHE A 150 -2.12 -22.43 5.17
N LYS A 151 -2.95 -22.50 6.22
CA LYS A 151 -4.23 -23.22 6.17
C LYS A 151 -5.19 -22.63 5.12
N ASN A 152 -5.16 -21.31 4.94
CA ASN A 152 -6.05 -20.57 4.04
C ASN A 152 -5.38 -20.21 2.70
N LEU A 153 -4.22 -20.80 2.37
CA LEU A 153 -3.42 -20.36 1.22
C LEU A 153 -4.19 -20.44 -0.10
N GLN A 154 -5.02 -21.47 -0.28
CA GLN A 154 -5.84 -21.63 -1.48
C GLN A 154 -6.87 -20.50 -1.66
N ASP A 155 -7.47 -20.04 -0.56
CA ASP A 155 -8.43 -18.93 -0.59
C ASP A 155 -7.72 -17.59 -0.84
N ILE A 156 -6.50 -17.43 -0.33
CA ILE A 156 -5.66 -16.26 -0.61
C ILE A 156 -5.24 -16.25 -2.09
N GLU A 157 -4.87 -17.41 -2.64
CA GLU A 157 -4.57 -17.56 -4.06
C GLU A 157 -5.77 -17.24 -4.94
N ASP A 158 -6.98 -17.73 -4.60
CA ASP A 158 -8.21 -17.37 -5.31
C ASP A 158 -8.47 -15.85 -5.24
N LEU A 159 -8.32 -15.26 -4.06
CA LEU A 159 -8.52 -13.83 -3.85
C LEU A 159 -7.57 -12.99 -4.72
N ILE A 160 -6.29 -13.34 -4.78
CA ILE A 160 -5.31 -12.63 -5.59
C ILE A 160 -5.50 -12.93 -7.08
N LEU A 161 -5.56 -14.19 -7.49
CA LEU A 161 -5.51 -14.57 -8.90
C LEU A 161 -6.85 -14.39 -9.60
N ASN A 162 -7.93 -14.89 -9.01
CA ASN A 162 -9.25 -14.92 -9.64
C ASN A 162 -10.05 -13.66 -9.34
N LYS A 163 -9.94 -13.11 -8.12
CA LYS A 163 -10.61 -11.86 -7.75
C LYS A 163 -9.73 -10.61 -7.96
N LYS A 164 -8.52 -10.83 -8.51
CA LYS A 164 -7.53 -9.79 -8.88
C LYS A 164 -7.22 -8.85 -7.72
N PHE A 165 -7.19 -9.35 -6.48
CA PHE A 165 -7.05 -8.52 -5.29
C PHE A 165 -5.76 -7.70 -5.33
N VAL A 166 -5.92 -6.38 -5.31
CA VAL A 166 -4.84 -5.39 -5.25
C VAL A 166 -5.22 -4.40 -4.14
N PRO A 167 -4.40 -4.25 -3.07
CA PRO A 167 -4.64 -3.21 -2.08
C PRO A 167 -4.51 -1.83 -2.72
N PHE A 168 -5.30 -0.86 -2.26
CA PHE A 168 -5.14 0.50 -2.76
C PHE A 168 -3.76 1.04 -2.39
N PRO A 169 -3.25 2.05 -3.12
CA PRO A 169 -1.91 2.55 -2.85
C PRO A 169 -1.81 3.13 -1.44
N PHE A 170 -0.59 3.15 -0.93
CA PHE A 170 -0.27 3.83 0.30
C PHE A 170 -0.31 5.36 0.11
N ARG A 171 -0.76 6.09 1.14
CA ARG A 171 -0.79 7.56 1.13
C ARG A 171 0.64 8.12 1.00
N PRO A 172 0.94 8.95 -0.03
CA PRO A 172 2.25 9.59 -0.13
C PRO A 172 2.52 10.48 1.09
N ARG A 173 3.73 10.39 1.67
CA ARG A 173 4.18 11.19 2.84
C ARG A 173 4.11 12.72 2.66
N ILE A 174 3.71 13.23 1.49
CA ILE A 174 3.78 14.64 1.10
C ILE A 174 2.48 15.41 1.40
N ALA A 175 1.36 14.78 1.78
CA ALA A 175 0.14 15.53 2.09
C ALA A 175 0.22 16.16 3.50
N PRO A 176 0.36 17.50 3.66
CA PRO A 176 0.41 18.14 4.97
C PRO A 176 -0.99 18.32 5.59
N SER A 177 -2.03 17.69 5.03
CA SER A 177 -3.40 18.15 5.17
C SER A 177 -4.34 17.16 5.84
N TYR A 178 -3.88 16.37 6.82
CA TYR A 178 -4.79 15.68 7.74
C TYR A 178 -4.15 15.51 9.13
N ARG A 179 -3.66 16.61 9.72
CA ARG A 179 -3.65 16.68 11.18
C ARG A 179 -5.07 17.05 11.59
N LEU A 180 -5.86 16.07 12.03
CA LEU A 180 -7.12 16.39 12.69
C LEU A 180 -6.81 17.36 13.86
N PRO A 181 -7.56 18.45 14.04
CA PRO A 181 -7.37 19.40 15.15
C PRO A 181 -7.52 18.76 16.54
N SER A 182 -7.95 17.50 16.63
CA SER A 182 -8.37 16.83 17.85
C SER A 182 -7.36 15.87 18.48
N GLY A 183 -6.15 15.70 17.92
CA GLY A 183 -5.17 14.75 18.46
C GLY A 183 -5.62 13.29 18.48
N ARG A 184 -6.78 12.97 17.88
CA ARG A 184 -7.24 11.58 17.67
C ARG A 184 -6.59 11.03 16.41
N THR A 185 -5.78 10.01 16.59
CA THR A 185 -5.01 9.29 15.57
C THR A 185 -5.82 8.24 14.81
N SER A 186 -7.14 8.11 15.04
CA SER A 186 -7.95 7.12 14.35
C SER A 186 -8.34 7.62 12.96
N GLU A 187 -7.58 7.21 11.95
CA GLU A 187 -7.99 7.33 10.54
C GLU A 187 -9.20 6.43 10.31
N HIS A 188 -10.34 7.01 9.87
CA HIS A 188 -11.53 6.24 9.50
C HIS A 188 -11.22 5.24 8.39
N TYR A 189 -11.82 4.05 8.46
CA TYR A 189 -11.69 3.03 7.43
C TYR A 189 -13.08 2.71 6.82
N PRO A 190 -13.23 2.74 5.48
CA PRO A 190 -12.23 3.17 4.49
C PRO A 190 -11.86 4.66 4.61
N SER A 191 -10.64 5.01 4.17
CA SER A 191 -10.18 6.40 4.19
C SER A 191 -11.00 7.25 3.21
N GLN A 192 -11.26 8.51 3.55
CA GLN A 192 -12.06 9.39 2.70
C GLN A 192 -11.40 9.66 1.35
N ASP A 193 -10.08 9.78 1.28
CA ASP A 193 -9.35 10.06 0.05
C ASP A 193 -8.92 8.79 -0.70
N GLY A 194 -9.42 7.64 -0.26
CA GLY A 194 -9.35 6.36 -0.94
C GLY A 194 -8.12 5.53 -0.63
N TYR A 195 -6.96 6.13 -0.33
CA TYR A 195 -5.73 5.37 -0.04
C TYR A 195 -5.90 4.34 1.09
N GLU A 196 -5.08 3.29 1.10
CA GLU A 196 -5.07 2.43 2.27
C GLU A 196 -4.51 3.16 3.49
N ASN A 197 -5.14 2.92 4.65
CA ASN A 197 -4.61 3.43 5.91
C ASN A 197 -3.38 2.61 6.35
N ASN A 198 -2.65 3.16 7.32
CA ASN A 198 -1.44 2.50 7.84
C ASN A 198 -1.70 1.09 8.37
N ARG A 199 -2.86 0.84 8.99
CA ARG A 199 -3.18 -0.47 9.57
C ARG A 199 -3.31 -1.54 8.47
N GLN A 200 -4.04 -1.21 7.41
CA GLN A 200 -4.33 -2.15 6.34
C GLN A 200 -3.09 -2.40 5.49
N ILE A 201 -2.32 -1.38 5.13
CA ILE A 201 -1.11 -1.61 4.34
C ILE A 201 -0.07 -2.47 5.12
N ASN A 202 0.01 -2.32 6.45
CA ASN A 202 0.88 -3.15 7.29
C ASN A 202 0.45 -4.62 7.33
N LEU A 203 -0.84 -4.90 7.18
CA LEU A 203 -1.34 -6.27 7.04
C LEU A 203 -0.79 -6.95 5.77
N VAL A 204 -0.77 -6.23 4.64
CA VAL A 204 -0.21 -6.74 3.38
C VAL A 204 1.29 -7.00 3.55
N SER A 205 2.02 -6.05 4.14
CA SER A 205 3.46 -6.21 4.43
C SER A 205 3.72 -7.45 5.30
N ARG A 206 2.94 -7.63 6.36
CA ARG A 206 3.04 -8.79 7.24
C ARG A 206 2.79 -10.11 6.52
N ALA A 207 1.77 -10.16 5.65
CA ALA A 207 1.50 -11.37 4.86
C ALA A 207 2.68 -11.72 3.94
N ILE A 208 3.31 -10.72 3.31
CA ILE A 208 4.53 -10.90 2.49
C ILE A 208 5.71 -11.42 3.34
N LEU A 209 5.89 -10.92 4.56
CA LEU A 209 6.96 -11.38 5.45
C LEU A 209 6.78 -12.85 5.87
N ILE A 210 5.55 -13.30 6.02
CA ILE A 210 5.22 -14.69 6.37
C ILE A 210 5.32 -15.60 5.14
N CYS A 211 4.76 -15.17 4.01
CA CYS A 211 4.74 -15.92 2.76
C CYS A 211 5.19 -15.03 1.58
N PRO A 212 6.50 -14.94 1.32
CA PRO A 212 7.03 -14.07 0.26
C PRO A 212 6.57 -14.47 -1.15
N ASP A 213 6.15 -15.73 -1.35
CA ASP A 213 5.64 -16.22 -2.63
C ASP A 213 4.33 -15.54 -3.06
N LEU A 214 3.58 -14.90 -2.15
CA LEU A 214 2.42 -14.07 -2.50
C LEU A 214 2.76 -12.97 -3.51
N VAL A 215 4.00 -12.45 -3.49
CA VAL A 215 4.50 -11.48 -4.48
C VAL A 215 4.40 -12.02 -5.90
N ARG A 216 4.65 -13.32 -6.11
CA ARG A 216 4.56 -13.93 -7.43
C ARG A 216 3.11 -13.99 -7.93
N LEU A 217 2.15 -14.17 -7.03
CA LEU A 217 0.72 -14.17 -7.37
C LEU A 217 0.28 -12.79 -7.84
N TRP A 218 0.70 -11.73 -7.16
CA TRP A 218 0.43 -10.35 -7.59
C TRP A 218 1.08 -10.01 -8.93
N LYS A 219 2.35 -10.41 -9.13
CA LYS A 219 3.01 -10.23 -10.43
C LYS A 219 2.29 -10.99 -11.55
N LYS A 220 1.74 -12.18 -11.26
CA LYS A 220 0.99 -12.99 -12.24
C LYS A 220 -0.28 -12.30 -12.75
N ILE A 221 -0.91 -11.45 -11.94
CA ILE A 221 -2.07 -10.65 -12.38
C ILE A 221 -1.68 -9.28 -12.97
N GLY A 222 -0.38 -8.99 -13.08
CA GLY A 222 0.16 -7.75 -13.67
C GLY A 222 0.45 -6.63 -12.67
N TYR A 223 0.48 -6.91 -11.36
CA TYR A 223 0.91 -5.95 -10.34
C TYR A 223 2.44 -6.04 -10.16
N ASP A 224 3.14 -5.53 -11.16
CA ASP A 224 4.61 -5.62 -11.26
C ASP A 224 5.31 -4.76 -10.19
N GLU A 225 4.69 -3.66 -9.79
CA GLU A 225 5.19 -2.66 -8.84
C GLU A 225 5.01 -3.05 -7.36
N VAL A 226 4.44 -4.22 -7.06
CA VAL A 226 4.17 -4.64 -5.67
C VAL A 226 5.42 -4.57 -4.78
N CYS A 227 6.60 -4.89 -5.32
CA CYS A 227 7.85 -4.81 -4.58
C CYS A 227 8.25 -3.35 -4.30
N SER A 228 8.11 -2.44 -5.26
CA SER A 228 8.43 -1.02 -5.07
C SER A 228 7.44 -0.34 -4.12
N ASP A 229 6.16 -0.65 -4.24
CA ASP A 229 5.09 -0.03 -3.47
C ASP A 229 5.15 -0.46 -2.00
N MET A 230 5.47 -1.72 -1.76
CA MET A 230 5.59 -2.29 -0.41
C MET A 230 7.02 -2.22 0.15
N ASN A 231 7.99 -1.70 -0.61
CA ASN A 231 9.42 -1.86 -0.34
C ASN A 231 9.81 -1.46 1.08
N LYS A 232 9.45 -0.24 1.46
CA LYS A 232 9.77 0.31 2.77
C LYS A 232 9.17 -0.54 3.89
N LEU A 233 7.87 -0.86 3.80
CA LEU A 233 7.15 -1.56 4.85
C LEU A 233 7.64 -3.00 5.04
N VAL A 234 7.98 -3.68 3.95
CA VAL A 234 8.46 -5.07 3.99
C VAL A 234 9.90 -5.10 4.51
N MET A 235 10.77 -4.21 4.02
CA MET A 235 12.16 -4.16 4.48
C MET A 235 12.26 -3.74 5.96
N GLU A 236 11.54 -2.69 6.37
CA GLU A 236 11.47 -2.27 7.78
C GLU A 236 10.82 -3.34 8.65
N GLY A 237 9.72 -3.94 8.18
CA GLY A 237 9.04 -5.01 8.90
C GLY A 237 9.94 -6.23 9.14
N SER A 238 10.76 -6.61 8.15
CA SER A 238 11.76 -7.67 8.30
C SER A 238 12.77 -7.36 9.41
N LEU A 239 13.25 -6.12 9.48
CA LEU A 239 14.16 -5.66 10.52
C LEU A 239 13.49 -5.59 11.89
N ILE A 240 12.24 -5.16 11.98
CA ILE A 240 11.46 -5.17 13.23
C ILE A 240 11.28 -6.60 13.75
N VAL A 241 11.07 -7.58 12.87
CA VAL A 241 11.00 -9.00 13.26
C VAL A 241 12.34 -9.48 13.82
N CYS A 242 13.46 -9.05 13.24
CA CYS A 242 14.79 -9.35 13.77
C CYS A 242 15.08 -8.63 15.09
N PHE A 243 14.60 -7.40 15.22
CA PHE A 243 14.87 -6.47 16.32
C PHE A 243 13.55 -5.95 16.95
N PRO A 244 12.76 -6.83 17.60
CA PRO A 244 11.46 -6.46 18.13
C PRO A 244 11.61 -5.35 19.18
N PRO A 245 10.81 -4.27 19.15
CA PRO A 245 10.96 -3.12 20.06
C PRO A 245 10.86 -3.53 21.53
N ASN A 246 9.98 -4.50 21.82
CA ASN A 246 9.85 -5.16 23.11
C ASN A 246 10.24 -6.64 22.93
N PRO A 247 11.55 -6.98 23.03
CA PRO A 247 12.00 -8.34 22.86
C PRO A 247 11.48 -9.23 24.01
N PRO A 248 11.11 -10.49 23.74
CA PRO A 248 10.83 -11.45 24.81
C PRO A 248 12.11 -11.78 25.59
N ASN A 249 11.97 -12.33 26.80
CA ASN A 249 13.11 -12.56 27.71
C ASN A 249 14.17 -13.53 27.16
N ASP A 250 13.77 -14.42 26.25
CA ASP A 250 14.61 -15.40 25.58
C ASP A 250 15.19 -14.90 24.24
N TRP A 251 14.91 -13.64 23.87
CA TRP A 251 15.42 -13.08 22.63
C TRP A 251 16.93 -12.85 22.68
N VAL A 252 17.61 -13.38 21.67
CA VAL A 252 19.03 -13.16 21.43
C VAL A 252 19.18 -12.23 20.23
N CYS A 253 20.03 -11.21 20.35
CA CYS A 253 20.32 -10.29 19.25
C CYS A 253 20.88 -11.09 18.05
N PRO A 254 20.23 -11.02 16.87
CA PRO A 254 20.71 -11.75 15.70
C PRO A 254 22.06 -11.19 15.24
N ASN A 255 22.90 -12.06 14.71
CA ASN A 255 24.16 -11.65 14.08
C ASN A 255 23.90 -11.10 12.65
N ALA A 256 24.93 -10.48 12.08
CA ALA A 256 24.85 -9.91 10.73
C ALA A 256 24.46 -10.94 9.66
N ASP A 257 24.97 -12.18 9.74
CA ASP A 257 24.73 -13.19 8.69
C ASP A 257 23.26 -13.64 8.64
N PHE A 258 22.61 -13.78 9.80
CA PHE A 258 21.17 -14.06 9.88
C PHE A 258 20.34 -12.95 9.23
N ILE A 259 20.69 -11.68 9.48
CA ILE A 259 20.00 -10.53 8.91
C ILE A 259 20.22 -10.49 7.39
N VAL A 260 21.44 -10.77 6.93
CA VAL A 260 21.79 -10.85 5.50
C VAL A 260 20.94 -11.90 4.82
N GLU A 261 20.83 -13.12 5.37
CA GLU A 261 20.00 -14.19 4.80
C GLU A 261 18.54 -13.76 4.64
N LYS A 262 17.95 -13.15 5.68
CA LYS A 262 16.56 -12.66 5.66
C LYS A 262 16.34 -11.59 4.60
N LEU A 263 17.20 -10.57 4.55
CA LEU A 263 17.06 -9.47 3.59
C LEU A 263 17.36 -9.92 2.16
N GLN A 264 18.35 -10.80 1.94
CA GLN A 264 18.66 -11.34 0.62
C GLN A 264 17.50 -12.16 0.05
N GLY A 265 16.77 -12.89 0.89
CA GLY A 265 15.54 -13.59 0.49
C GLY A 265 14.50 -12.63 -0.11
N LEU A 266 14.31 -11.47 0.52
CA LEU A 266 13.41 -10.41 0.02
C LEU A 266 13.97 -9.71 -1.23
N ILE A 267 15.29 -9.47 -1.28
CA ILE A 267 15.93 -8.86 -2.45
C ILE A 267 15.77 -9.76 -3.68
N LYS A 268 15.93 -11.08 -3.53
CA LYS A 268 15.79 -12.06 -4.61
C LYS A 268 14.41 -12.03 -5.28
N ILE A 269 13.34 -11.66 -4.55
CA ILE A 269 11.99 -11.56 -5.11
C ILE A 269 11.64 -10.17 -5.66
N GLY A 270 12.53 -9.18 -5.46
CA GLY A 270 12.47 -7.85 -6.09
C GLY A 270 12.45 -6.66 -5.12
N PHE A 271 12.52 -6.88 -3.80
CA PHE A 271 12.67 -5.78 -2.84
C PHE A 271 14.09 -5.19 -2.87
N GLN A 272 14.26 -3.99 -2.33
CA GLN A 272 15.52 -3.24 -2.41
C GLN A 272 15.85 -2.56 -1.09
N LEU A 273 17.09 -2.75 -0.63
CA LEU A 273 17.67 -2.02 0.49
C LEU A 273 18.21 -0.67 -0.01
N THR A 274 17.31 0.31 -0.17
CA THR A 274 17.70 1.66 -0.64
C THR A 274 18.22 2.53 0.49
N ASP A 275 18.97 3.58 0.16
CA ASP A 275 19.47 4.58 1.14
C ASP A 275 18.38 5.11 2.06
N ARG A 276 17.18 5.35 1.51
CA ARG A 276 16.02 5.80 2.29
C ARG A 276 15.53 4.75 3.28
N VAL A 277 15.48 3.48 2.88
CA VAL A 277 15.09 2.38 3.78
C VAL A 277 16.12 2.23 4.88
N ILE A 278 17.41 2.32 4.56
CA ILE A 278 18.50 2.27 5.53
C ILE A 278 18.37 3.40 6.55
N GLU A 279 18.22 4.64 6.07
CA GLU A 279 18.08 5.82 6.92
C GLU A 279 16.84 5.72 7.83
N ASP A 280 15.67 5.40 7.27
CA ASP A 280 14.44 5.24 8.04
C ASP A 280 14.57 4.08 9.07
N SER A 281 15.26 2.99 8.73
CA SER A 281 15.49 1.85 9.63
C SER A 281 16.44 2.18 10.78
N ILE A 282 17.52 2.94 10.52
CA ILE A 282 18.42 3.41 11.58
C ILE A 282 17.66 4.32 12.55
N ARG A 283 16.82 5.23 12.04
CA ARG A 283 15.96 6.10 12.87
C ARG A 283 14.98 5.29 13.70
N LEU A 284 14.38 4.24 13.12
CA LEU A 284 13.44 3.38 13.83
C LEU A 284 14.09 2.66 15.02
N LEU A 285 15.35 2.27 14.90
CA LEU A 285 16.10 1.52 15.91
C LEU A 285 17.05 2.40 16.73
N GLU A 286 16.99 3.73 16.58
CA GLU A 286 17.94 4.69 17.15
C GLU A 286 18.08 4.54 18.67
N SER A 287 16.96 4.38 19.38
CA SER A 287 16.94 4.21 20.84
C SER A 287 17.67 2.96 21.32
N ARG A 288 17.84 1.96 20.45
CA ARG A 288 18.48 0.66 20.75
C ARG A 288 19.74 0.43 19.93
N ILE A 289 20.24 1.45 19.23
CA ILE A 289 21.36 1.30 18.28
C ILE A 289 22.64 0.79 18.96
N LYS A 290 22.83 1.05 20.25
CA LYS A 290 23.96 0.50 21.02
C LYS A 290 23.91 -1.02 21.18
N ILE A 291 22.73 -1.62 21.12
CA ILE A 291 22.50 -3.06 21.30
C ILE A 291 22.48 -3.77 19.95
N VAL A 292 21.79 -3.18 18.97
CA VAL A 292 21.51 -3.84 17.67
C VAL A 292 22.35 -3.31 16.52
N GLY A 293 23.00 -2.16 16.70
CA GLY A 293 23.58 -1.39 15.61
C GLY A 293 24.76 -2.05 14.94
N GLU A 294 25.62 -2.76 15.66
CA GLU A 294 26.75 -3.47 15.04
C GLU A 294 26.25 -4.55 14.06
N SER A 295 25.40 -5.48 14.53
CA SER A 295 24.79 -6.50 13.66
C SER A 295 24.01 -5.91 12.49
N LEU A 296 23.23 -4.85 12.73
CA LEU A 296 22.42 -4.17 11.71
C LEU A 296 23.29 -3.53 10.62
N LEU A 297 24.27 -2.72 11.02
CA LEU A 297 25.11 -1.96 10.10
C LEU A 297 26.10 -2.88 9.37
N ASP A 298 26.62 -3.92 10.03
CA ASP A 298 27.44 -4.93 9.36
C ASP A 298 26.64 -5.72 8.33
N ALA A 299 25.35 -6.02 8.59
CA ALA A 299 24.48 -6.63 7.60
C ALA A 299 24.26 -5.72 6.38
N PHE A 300 23.98 -4.43 6.61
CA PHE A 300 23.85 -3.45 5.52
C PHE A 300 25.14 -3.34 4.70
N TYR A 301 26.29 -3.27 5.36
CA TYR A 301 27.61 -3.23 4.71
C TYR A 301 27.85 -4.50 3.88
N LYS A 302 27.54 -5.68 4.40
CA LYS A 302 27.67 -6.96 3.68
C LYS A 302 26.77 -7.04 2.45
N ILE A 303 25.55 -6.50 2.51
CA ILE A 303 24.61 -6.50 1.38
C ILE A 303 25.04 -5.49 0.30
N LEU A 304 25.48 -4.30 0.69
CA LEU A 304 25.72 -3.19 -0.24
C LEU A 304 27.16 -3.11 -0.74
N GLY A 305 28.12 -3.68 0.00
CA GLY A 305 29.53 -3.69 -0.35
C GLY A 305 30.05 -2.29 -0.67
N SER A 306 30.51 -2.08 -1.90
CA SER A 306 31.05 -0.80 -2.36
C SER A 306 30.02 0.33 -2.44
N SER A 307 28.73 0.00 -2.53
CA SER A 307 27.62 0.97 -2.60
C SER A 307 27.10 1.38 -1.23
N THR A 308 27.81 1.06 -0.15
CA THR A 308 27.36 1.37 1.21
C THR A 308 27.26 2.89 1.45
N PRO A 309 26.10 3.40 1.90
CA PRO A 309 25.91 4.81 2.23
C PRO A 309 26.85 5.31 3.33
N GLU A 310 27.26 6.58 3.23
CA GLU A 310 28.21 7.18 4.18
C GLU A 310 27.66 7.18 5.63
N ILE A 311 26.35 7.36 5.81
CA ILE A 311 25.68 7.28 7.12
C ILE A 311 25.91 5.93 7.81
N VAL A 312 25.96 4.83 7.07
CA VAL A 312 26.21 3.49 7.61
C VAL A 312 27.65 3.40 8.11
N LYS A 313 28.61 3.86 7.31
CA LYS A 313 30.04 3.85 7.68
C LYS A 313 30.31 4.69 8.91
N LEU A 314 29.78 5.91 8.95
CA LEU A 314 29.95 6.83 10.09
C LEU A 314 29.37 6.24 11.38
N LYS A 315 28.14 5.70 11.32
CA LYS A 315 27.50 5.08 12.49
C LYS A 315 28.22 3.83 12.97
N LEU A 316 28.79 3.04 12.06
CA LEU A 316 29.56 1.84 12.41
C LEU A 316 30.87 2.21 13.12
N ILE A 317 31.56 3.28 12.67
CA ILE A 317 32.76 3.81 13.34
C ILE A 317 32.41 4.31 14.75
N GLU A 318 31.33 5.08 14.88
CA GLU A 318 30.85 5.62 16.17
C GLU A 318 30.63 4.48 17.20
N ILE A 319 29.90 3.43 16.81
CA ILE A 319 29.59 2.29 17.68
C ILE A 319 30.88 1.55 18.10
N ARG A 320 31.79 1.30 17.15
CA ARG A 320 33.07 0.60 17.42
C ARG A 320 34.06 1.41 18.26
N SER A 321 33.97 2.73 18.21
CA SER A 321 34.77 3.61 19.07
C SER A 321 34.22 3.64 20.50
N SER A 322 32.90 3.52 20.64
CA SER A 322 32.18 3.53 21.93
C SER A 322 32.29 2.22 22.71
N SER A 323 32.60 1.10 22.04
CA SER A 323 32.78 -0.21 22.68
C SER A 323 34.20 -0.45 23.23
N LYS A 324 35.13 0.48 23.01
CA LYS A 324 36.54 0.41 23.45
C LYS A 324 36.86 1.28 24.67
N SER A 325 35.86 1.98 25.24
CA SER A 325 35.96 2.78 26.47
C SER A 325 35.28 2.11 27.64
#